data_AF-A0A955PZK1-F1
#
_entry.id   AF-A0A955PZK1-F1
#
_cell.length_a   1.000
_cell.length_b   1.000
_cell.length_c   1.000
_cell.angle_alpha   90.00
_cell.angle_beta   90.00
_cell.angle_gamma   90.00
#
_symmetry.space_group_name_H-M   'P 1'
#
loop_
_entity.id
_entity.type
_entity.pdbx_description
1 polymer ?
#
loop_
_entity_poly.entity_id
_entity_poly.type
_entity_poly.pdbx_seq_one_letter_code
_entity_poly.pdbx_strand_id
1 'polypeptide(L)'
;LMAGTFDGRIRVVDQTSDAQGRFRFWVVPDPAGSPWPPQNQVRQGTQVMGWVLLNRVPLWYELWRRVNLFPADYQEHGIALPQSILPKAGRPGK
;
A
#
# COMPACT_ATOMS: atom_id res chain seq x y z
N LEU A 1 -1.13 -13.23 9.74
CA LEU A 1 -0.10 -13.40 8.68
C LEU A 1 0.46 -14.81 8.82
N MET A 2 0.70 -15.52 7.71
CA MET A 2 1.41 -16.80 7.77
C MET A 2 2.84 -16.58 8.29
N ALA A 3 3.44 -17.60 8.91
CA ALA A 3 4.84 -17.55 9.32
C ALA A 3 5.71 -17.25 8.09
N GLY A 4 6.49 -16.16 8.14
CA GLY A 4 7.34 -15.70 7.04
C GLY A 4 6.78 -14.58 6.17
N THR A 5 5.55 -14.11 6.41
CA THR A 5 5.03 -12.89 5.78
C THR A 5 5.26 -11.68 6.69
N PHE A 6 5.89 -10.64 6.15
CA PHE A 6 6.20 -9.41 6.90
C PHE A 6 5.59 -8.19 6.21
N ASP A 7 5.05 -7.28 7.01
CA ASP A 7 4.52 -6.01 6.51
C ASP A 7 5.65 -5.04 6.18
N GLY A 8 5.44 -4.22 5.17
CA GLY A 8 6.39 -3.19 4.76
C GLY A 8 5.69 -2.04 4.05
N ARG A 9 6.33 -0.88 4.08
CA ARG A 9 5.89 0.30 3.32
C ARG A 9 6.85 0.57 2.19
N ILE A 10 6.30 0.94 1.04
CA ILE A 10 7.10 1.38 -0.09
C ILE A 10 7.62 2.79 0.22
N ARG A 11 8.94 2.96 0.23
CA ARG A 11 9.57 4.25 0.54
C ARG A 11 9.96 5.03 -0.70
N VAL A 12 10.40 4.33 -1.74
CA VAL A 12 10.90 4.92 -2.98
C VAL A 12 10.43 4.07 -4.15
N VAL A 13 9.99 4.74 -5.21
CA VAL A 13 9.71 4.15 -6.52
C VAL A 13 10.61 4.85 -7.53
N ASP A 14 11.44 4.08 -8.22
CA ASP A 14 12.32 4.62 -9.24
C ASP A 14 11.47 5.12 -10.42
N GLN A 15 11.76 6.32 -10.94
CA GLN A 15 11.00 6.93 -12.03
C GLN A 15 11.32 6.33 -13.40
N THR A 16 12.40 5.55 -13.50
CA THR A 16 12.82 4.89 -14.75
C THR A 16 12.27 3.48 -14.80
N SER A 17 11.72 3.11 -15.95
CA SER A 17 11.40 1.72 -16.24
C SER A 17 12.60 0.99 -16.85
N ASP A 18 12.64 -0.32 -16.68
CA ASP A 18 13.49 -1.22 -17.46
C ASP A 18 12.97 -1.33 -18.90
N ALA A 19 13.72 -1.98 -19.80
CA ALA A 19 13.36 -2.18 -21.21
C ALA A 19 12.00 -2.89 -21.40
N GLN A 20 11.53 -3.62 -20.38
CA GLN A 20 10.25 -4.34 -20.37
C GLN A 20 9.13 -3.58 -19.62
N GLY A 21 9.32 -2.30 -19.30
CA GLY A 21 8.29 -1.48 -18.63
C GLY A 21 8.09 -1.79 -17.14
N ARG A 22 9.04 -2.49 -16.51
CA ARG A 22 9.01 -2.81 -15.07
C ARG A 22 9.64 -1.68 -14.27
N PHE A 23 9.04 -1.37 -13.11
CA PHE A 23 9.57 -0.38 -12.17
C PHE A 23 10.19 -1.06 -10.96
N ARG A 24 11.28 -0.47 -10.46
CA ARG A 24 11.91 -0.87 -9.20
C ARG A 24 11.38 0.00 -8.07
N PHE A 25 11.13 -0.62 -6.93
CA PHE A 25 10.76 0.08 -5.71
C PHE A 25 11.48 -0.52 -4.51
N TRP A 26 11.58 0.29 -3.45
CA TRP A 26 12.24 -0.06 -2.20
C TRP A 26 11.20 -0.17 -1.10
N VAL A 27 11.22 -1.29 -0.39
CA VAL A 27 10.34 -1.54 0.75
C VAL A 27 11.15 -1.40 2.03
N VAL A 28 10.56 -0.74 3.03
CA VAL A 28 11.09 -0.64 4.40
C VAL A 28 10.11 -1.28 5.38
N PRO A 29 10.58 -1.80 6.52
CA PRO A 29 9.69 -2.33 7.55
C PRO A 29 8.72 -1.25 8.03
N ASP A 30 7.45 -1.61 8.22
CA ASP A 30 6.47 -0.71 8.81
C ASP A 30 6.77 -0.55 10.32
N PRO A 31 6.97 0.68 10.83
CA PRO A 31 7.22 0.90 12.26
C PRO A 31 6.06 0.48 13.17
N ALA A 32 4.83 0.39 12.66
CA ALA A 32 3.66 -0.08 13.41
C ALA A 32 3.47 -1.60 13.31
N GLY A 33 4.22 -2.27 12.45
CA GLY A 33 4.13 -3.72 12.21
C GLY A 33 5.14 -4.54 13.02
N SER A 34 5.15 -5.84 12.77
CA SER A 34 6.18 -6.73 13.30
C SER A 34 7.53 -6.43 12.64
N PRO A 35 8.65 -6.37 13.41
CA PRO A 35 9.96 -6.18 12.82
C PRO A 35 10.29 -7.32 11.86
N TRP A 36 11.06 -6.98 10.83
CA TRP A 36 11.61 -7.95 9.89
C TRP A 36 12.62 -8.86 10.58
N PRO A 37 12.83 -10.08 10.04
CA PRO A 37 13.76 -11.03 10.62
C PRO A 37 15.19 -10.47 10.52
N PRO A 38 16.05 -10.77 11.50
CA PRO A 38 17.43 -10.33 11.49
C PRO A 38 18.18 -10.84 10.24
N GLN A 39 19.19 -10.08 9.80
CA GLN A 39 19.94 -10.35 8.57
C GLN A 39 20.67 -11.71 8.57
N ASN A 40 20.90 -12.31 9.74
CA ASN A 40 21.44 -13.66 9.83
C ASN A 40 20.45 -14.75 9.35
N GLN A 41 19.15 -14.46 9.35
CA GLN A 41 18.10 -15.36 8.89
C GLN A 41 17.78 -15.18 7.40
N VAL A 42 17.96 -13.97 6.85
CA VAL A 42 17.68 -13.67 5.43
C VAL A 42 18.95 -13.22 4.74
N ARG A 43 19.41 -14.01 3.78
CA ARG A 43 20.61 -13.71 3.00
C ARG A 43 20.30 -12.68 1.91
N GLN A 44 21.28 -11.85 1.59
CA GLN A 44 21.19 -11.00 0.41
C GLN A 44 21.05 -11.88 -0.85
N GLY A 45 20.16 -11.50 -1.76
CA GLY A 45 19.85 -12.28 -2.97
C GLY A 45 18.72 -13.29 -2.80
N THR A 46 18.17 -13.45 -1.58
CA THR A 46 16.93 -14.21 -1.39
C THR A 46 15.79 -13.54 -2.14
N GLN A 47 15.07 -14.33 -2.93
CA GLN A 47 13.86 -13.88 -3.61
C GLN A 47 12.69 -13.82 -2.64
N VAL A 48 11.85 -12.81 -2.80
CA VAL A 48 10.61 -12.64 -2.03
C VAL A 48 9.44 -12.57 -3.00
N MET A 49 8.31 -13.13 -2.57
CA MET A 49 7.04 -12.94 -3.24
C MET A 49 6.10 -12.24 -2.27
N GLY A 50 5.39 -11.24 -2.77
CA GLY A 50 4.49 -10.45 -1.96
C GLY A 50 3.44 -9.78 -2.81
N TRP A 51 2.45 -9.23 -2.12
CA TRP A 51 1.39 -8.44 -2.72
C TRP A 51 1.60 -6.99 -2.33
N VAL A 52 1.44 -6.10 -3.30
CA VAL A 52 1.48 -4.66 -3.09
C VAL A 52 0.05 -4.15 -3.16
N LEU A 53 -0.36 -3.43 -2.14
CA LEU A 53 -1.65 -2.75 -2.11
C LEU A 53 -1.43 -1.26 -2.40
N LEU A 54 -2.12 -0.73 -3.41
CA LEU A 54 -2.04 0.70 -3.75
C LEU A 54 -2.65 1.58 -2.65
N ASN A 55 -3.85 1.23 -2.19
CA ASN A 55 -4.57 1.99 -1.18
C ASN A 55 -5.44 1.08 -0.32
N ARG A 56 -5.65 1.45 0.94
CA ARG A 56 -6.52 0.74 1.89
C ARG A 56 -7.88 1.41 1.88
N VAL A 57 -8.86 0.81 1.22
CA VAL A 57 -10.23 1.33 1.14
C VAL A 57 -11.21 0.47 1.97
N PRO A 58 -12.35 1.02 2.40
CA PRO A 58 -13.41 0.24 3.03
C PRO A 58 -13.90 -0.89 2.12
N LEU A 59 -14.18 -2.06 2.69
CA LEU A 59 -14.55 -3.26 1.93
C LEU A 59 -15.80 -3.05 1.05
N TRP A 60 -16.80 -2.33 1.55
CA TRP A 60 -18.03 -2.05 0.81
C TRP A 60 -17.77 -1.21 -0.46
N TYR A 61 -16.84 -0.24 -0.37
CA TYR A 61 -16.47 0.62 -1.48
C TYR A 61 -15.71 -0.18 -2.54
N GLU A 62 -14.77 -1.03 -2.11
CA GLU A 62 -14.03 -1.94 -2.98
C GLU A 62 -14.97 -2.88 -3.77
N LEU A 63 -16.00 -3.41 -3.11
CA LEU A 63 -16.98 -4.28 -3.74
C LEU A 63 -17.83 -3.52 -4.78
N TRP A 64 -18.38 -2.37 -4.38
CA TRP A 64 -19.18 -1.53 -5.27
C TRP A 64 -18.41 -1.06 -6.50
N ARG A 65 -17.16 -0.57 -6.34
CA ARG A 65 -16.36 -0.08 -7.46
C ARG A 65 -16.02 -1.19 -8.46
N ARG A 66 -15.76 -2.41 -7.96
CA ARG A 66 -15.44 -3.56 -8.81
C ARG A 66 -16.64 -4.03 -9.64
N VAL A 67 -17.84 -4.02 -9.06
CA VAL A 67 -19.09 -4.33 -9.79
C VAL A 67 -19.34 -3.33 -10.92
N ASN A 68 -18.98 -2.06 -10.71
CA ASN A 68 -19.18 -0.99 -11.69
C ASN A 68 -17.98 -0.79 -12.64
N LEU A 69 -16.97 -1.66 -12.60
CA LEU A 69 -15.76 -1.57 -13.42
C LEU A 69 -15.00 -0.24 -13.27
N PHE A 70 -15.12 0.41 -12.11
CA PHE A 70 -14.32 1.59 -11.82
C PHE A 70 -12.87 1.22 -11.51
N PRO A 71 -11.90 2.05 -11.94
CA PRO A 71 -10.49 1.81 -11.68
C PRO A 71 -10.18 1.80 -10.18
N ALA A 72 -9.03 1.25 -9.82
CA ALA A 72 -8.53 1.31 -8.45
C ALA A 72 -8.21 2.74 -8.03
N ASP A 73 -8.48 3.05 -6.76
CA ASP A 73 -8.12 4.35 -6.20
C ASP A 73 -6.61 4.37 -5.92
N TYR A 74 -5.92 5.32 -6.56
CA TYR A 74 -4.48 5.53 -6.48
C TYR A 74 -4.10 6.71 -5.57
N GLN A 75 -5.09 7.45 -5.06
CA GLN A 75 -4.85 8.59 -4.19
C GLN A 75 -4.79 8.12 -2.74
N GLU A 76 -3.62 8.27 -2.11
CA GLU A 76 -3.45 8.03 -0.67
C GLU A 76 -4.22 9.11 0.11
N HIS A 77 -5.52 8.88 0.30
CA HIS A 77 -6.30 9.64 1.25
C HIS A 77 -5.98 9.09 2.63
N GLY A 78 -5.10 9.78 3.37
CA GLY A 78 -4.83 9.45 4.76
C GLY A 78 -6.15 9.33 5.52
N ILE A 79 -6.50 8.11 5.93
CA ILE A 79 -7.79 7.85 6.57
C ILE A 79 -7.75 8.44 7.98
N ALA A 80 -8.21 9.69 8.11
CA ALA A 80 -8.77 10.15 9.37
C ALA A 80 -10.17 9.50 9.48
N LEU A 81 -10.27 8.41 10.25
CA LEU A 81 -11.49 7.63 10.47
C LEU A 81 -12.77 8.44 10.82
N PRO A 82 -12.77 9.67 11.38
CA PRO A 82 -14.01 10.43 11.53
C PRO A 82 -14.52 11.13 10.25
N GLN A 83 -13.70 11.32 9.21
CA GLN A 83 -14.07 12.18 8.08
C GLN A 83 -14.88 11.48 6.98
N SER A 84 -14.94 10.15 6.97
CA SER A 84 -15.68 9.37 5.97
C SER A 84 -17.18 9.22 6.28
N ILE A 85 -17.58 9.46 7.54
CA ILE A 85 -18.98 9.35 8.00
C ILE A 85 -19.64 10.74 8.09
N LEU A 86 -18.85 11.81 8.14
CA LEU A 86 -19.39 13.16 8.13
C LEU A 86 -19.95 13.47 6.73
N PRO A 87 -21.21 13.95 6.62
CA PRO A 87 -21.66 14.52 5.36
C PRO A 87 -20.66 15.62 4.99
N LYS A 88 -20.26 15.64 3.71
CA LYS A 88 -19.35 16.63 3.13
C LYS A 88 -20.01 18.01 3.12
N ALA A 89 -20.25 18.56 4.31
CA ALA A 89 -20.87 19.85 4.54
C ALA A 89 -19.75 20.84 4.88
N GLY A 90 -19.53 21.78 3.96
CA GLY A 90 -18.77 23.00 4.19
C GLY A 90 -17.26 22.83 4.25
N ARG A 91 -16.59 22.91 3.09
CA ARG A 91 -15.25 23.50 3.03
C ARG A 91 -15.44 25.02 3.22
N PRO A 92 -15.09 25.65 4.35
CA PRO A 92 -14.88 27.08 4.31
C PRO A 92 -13.59 27.30 3.54
N GLY A 93 -13.65 28.12 2.49
CA GLY A 93 -12.43 28.55 1.82
C GLY A 93 -11.57 29.37 2.76
N LYS A 94 -10.30 28.98 2.89
CA LYS A 94 -9.12 29.77 2.53
C LYS A 94 -7.87 28.93 2.79
#